data_AF-A0A257AR42-F1
#
_entry.id   AF-A0A257AR42-F1
#
_cell.length_a   1.000
_cell.length_b   1.000
_cell.length_c   1.000
_cell.angle_alpha   90.00
_cell.angle_beta   90.00
_cell.angle_gamma   90.00
#
_symmetry.space_group_name_H-M   'P 1'
#
loop_
_entity.id
_entity.type
_entity.pdbx_description
1 polymer ?
#
loop_
_entity_poly.entity_id
_entity_poly.type
_entity_poly.pdbx_seq_one_letter_code
_entity_poly.pdbx_strand_id
1 'polypeptide(L)'
;MLSGGRALDLEKGTPVNDWWADLPRLTSYKKNEWLPYRTQKPEALLERIIKASSNEGDTVLDPFCGCGTAVAVAEKLGRRWIGIDITHLAIAVVKERLKRNFPEIQFKVVGEPKDLAGAKALATQNRYQFQWWALSLVGARPYGGGGKKGKKGKKGADTGIDGFYYFNDGGTTKKAVVSVKSGKVGVSQIRELNAVVEREKAEMGFFLTLEPATRPMIEEAAKNGDFKDSFGSKYPKTQIFTIEELFSGKEPDAPQKLPVFSLNTTACNAAASGRK
;
A
#
# COMPACT_ATOMS: atom_id res chain seq x y z
N MET A 1 35.21 33.19 48.47
CA MET A 1 34.44 33.21 47.21
C MET A 1 34.19 31.78 46.78
N LEU A 2 32.98 31.26 46.95
CA LEU A 2 32.61 29.93 46.47
C LEU A 2 32.05 30.10 45.06
N SER A 3 32.87 29.81 44.04
CA SER A 3 32.42 29.77 42.65
C SER A 3 31.62 28.48 42.44
N GLY A 4 30.30 28.61 42.34
CA GLY A 4 29.36 27.52 42.12
C GLY A 4 29.62 26.78 40.81
N GLY A 5 30.28 25.63 40.89
CA GLY A 5 30.27 24.64 39.83
C GLY A 5 28.88 24.01 39.75
N ARG A 6 28.21 24.17 38.61
CA ARG A 6 26.98 23.41 38.30
C ARG A 6 27.37 21.93 38.21
N ALA A 7 27.08 21.16 39.26
CA ALA A 7 27.15 19.70 39.19
C ALA A 7 26.18 19.24 38.11
N LEU A 8 26.70 18.69 37.01
CA LEU A 8 25.90 18.02 36.01
C LEU A 8 25.38 16.73 36.66
N ASP A 9 24.07 16.64 36.81
CA ASP A 9 23.38 15.45 37.30
C ASP A 9 23.52 14.37 36.21
N LEU A 10 24.60 13.59 36.27
CA LEU A 10 25.01 12.62 35.25
C LEU A 10 23.95 11.54 34.99
N GLU A 11 23.02 11.34 35.94
CA GLU A 11 21.89 10.41 35.78
C GLU A 11 20.84 10.90 34.76
N LYS A 12 20.71 12.22 34.57
CA LYS A 12 19.71 12.81 33.64
C LYS A 12 20.24 13.04 32.23
N GLY A 13 21.56 12.95 32.05
CA GLY A 13 22.22 13.21 30.76
C GLY A 13 22.16 14.66 30.30
N THR A 14 22.65 14.93 29.09
CA THR A 14 22.66 16.27 28.49
C THR A 14 21.31 16.56 27.81
N PRO A 15 20.68 17.72 28.05
CA PRO A 15 19.50 18.14 27.30
C PRO A 15 19.73 18.08 25.79
N VAL A 16 18.76 17.54 25.07
CA VAL A 16 18.79 17.45 23.61
C VAL A 16 18.69 18.84 22.99
N ASN A 17 19.50 19.13 21.97
CA ASN A 17 19.47 20.40 21.22
C ASN A 17 18.33 20.43 20.18
N ASP A 18 18.20 21.52 19.42
CA ASP A 18 17.21 21.70 18.34
C ASP A 18 17.71 21.22 16.96
N TRP A 19 18.98 20.79 16.87
CA TRP A 19 19.61 20.30 15.64
C TRP A 19 20.20 18.90 15.81
N TRP A 20 19.50 17.90 15.28
CA TRP A 20 19.86 16.47 15.38
C TRP A 20 20.61 15.98 14.15
N ALA A 21 21.93 15.89 14.23
CA ALA A 21 22.79 15.35 13.17
C ALA A 21 23.03 13.83 13.31
N ASP A 22 22.66 13.24 14.44
CA ASP A 22 22.91 11.84 14.80
C ASP A 22 21.84 10.87 14.28
N LEU A 23 20.71 11.39 13.80
CA LEU A 23 19.63 10.58 13.27
C LEU A 23 19.90 10.14 11.83
N PRO A 24 19.93 8.82 11.55
CA PRO A 24 20.21 8.32 10.22
C PRO A 24 19.07 8.66 9.25
N ARG A 25 19.42 9.14 8.06
CA ARG A 25 18.46 9.28 6.95
C ARG A 25 17.91 7.90 6.56
N LEU A 26 16.64 7.87 6.14
CA LEU A 26 16.07 6.66 5.57
C LEU A 26 16.74 6.41 4.21
N THR A 27 17.47 5.30 4.11
CA THR A 27 18.08 4.83 2.86
C THR A 27 17.42 3.52 2.44
N SER A 28 17.43 3.22 1.15
CA SER A 28 16.89 1.96 0.58
C SER A 28 17.53 0.70 1.16
N TYR A 29 18.67 0.82 1.85
CA TYR A 29 19.37 -0.28 2.52
C TYR A 29 18.79 -0.65 3.90
N LYS A 30 17.98 0.22 4.54
CA LYS A 30 17.27 -0.11 5.79
C LYS A 30 15.99 -0.90 5.52
N LYS A 31 16.17 -2.18 5.18
CA LYS A 31 15.12 -3.08 4.66
C LYS A 31 13.91 -3.29 5.58
N ASN A 32 14.05 -3.13 6.90
CA ASN A 32 12.99 -3.49 7.85
C ASN A 32 11.91 -2.40 8.01
N GLU A 33 12.26 -1.14 7.78
CA GLU A 33 11.33 0.00 7.91
C GLU A 33 10.84 0.49 6.53
N TRP A 34 11.61 0.24 5.46
CA TRP A 34 11.38 0.84 4.16
C TRP A 34 10.06 0.41 3.51
N LEU A 35 9.25 1.39 3.15
CA LEU A 35 8.10 1.29 2.26
C LEU A 35 8.43 2.08 0.97
N PRO A 36 7.97 1.68 -0.22
CA PRO A 36 8.02 2.45 -1.46
C PRO A 36 7.04 3.64 -1.41
N TYR A 37 7.17 4.46 -0.37
CA TYR A 37 6.50 5.71 -0.17
C TYR A 37 7.57 6.80 -0.08
N ARG A 38 7.55 7.73 -1.03
CA ARG A 38 8.69 8.63 -1.32
C ARG A 38 9.09 9.51 -0.13
N THR A 39 8.14 9.85 0.73
CA THR A 39 8.32 10.83 1.81
C THR A 39 8.26 10.19 3.20
N GLN A 40 8.60 8.90 3.30
CA GLN A 40 8.65 8.22 4.59
C GLN A 40 9.70 8.86 5.51
N LYS A 41 9.26 9.24 6.71
CA LYS A 41 10.13 9.72 7.79
C LYS A 41 10.77 8.51 8.49
N PRO A 42 12.04 8.61 8.96
CA PRO A 42 12.67 7.56 9.76
C PRO A 42 11.97 7.36 11.11
N GLU A 43 11.81 6.12 11.55
CA GLU A 43 11.19 5.76 12.84
C GLU A 43 11.95 6.36 14.01
N ALA A 44 13.29 6.31 13.99
CA ALA A 44 14.14 6.86 15.05
C ALA A 44 13.89 8.36 15.31
N LEU A 45 13.57 9.13 14.27
CA LEU A 45 13.22 10.54 14.41
C LEU A 45 11.91 10.70 15.18
N LEU A 46 10.88 9.94 14.80
CA LEU A 46 9.58 10.05 15.45
C LEU A 46 9.57 9.43 16.84
N GLU A 47 10.40 8.41 17.07
CA GLU A 47 10.57 7.80 18.39
C GLU A 47 11.11 8.82 19.39
N ARG A 48 12.12 9.61 18.98
CA ARG A 48 12.67 10.70 19.79
C ARG A 48 11.62 11.76 20.09
N ILE A 49 10.90 12.24 19.07
CA ILE A 49 9.88 13.27 19.22
C ILE A 49 8.76 12.81 20.16
N ILE A 50 8.22 11.60 19.95
CA ILE A 50 7.10 11.08 20.74
C ILE A 50 7.53 10.85 22.20
N LYS A 51 8.71 10.28 22.45
CA LYS A 51 9.24 10.11 23.82
C LYS A 51 9.45 11.42 24.55
N ALA A 52 9.89 12.47 23.84
CA ALA A 52 10.13 13.78 24.44
C ALA A 52 8.85 14.59 24.70
N SER A 53 7.75 14.28 24.00
CA SER A 53 6.52 15.10 24.01
C SER A 53 5.27 14.38 24.53
N SER A 54 5.39 13.12 24.98
CA SER A 54 4.25 12.34 25.48
C SER A 54 4.67 11.19 26.40
N ASN A 55 3.75 10.78 27.27
CA ASN A 55 3.87 9.59 28.11
C ASN A 55 3.17 8.38 27.47
N GLU A 56 3.39 7.20 28.05
CA GLU A 56 2.61 6.01 27.68
C GLU A 56 1.11 6.23 27.96
N GLY A 57 0.23 5.72 27.10
CA GLY A 57 -1.22 5.95 27.17
C GLY A 57 -1.73 7.28 26.60
N ASP A 58 -0.86 8.27 26.39
CA ASP A 58 -1.22 9.53 25.71
C ASP A 58 -1.63 9.30 24.25
N THR A 59 -2.29 10.29 23.66
CA THR A 59 -2.75 10.24 22.27
C THR A 59 -1.84 11.05 21.35
N VAL A 60 -1.34 10.42 20.28
CA VAL A 60 -0.59 11.08 19.20
C VAL A 60 -1.50 11.28 17.98
N LEU A 61 -1.64 12.53 17.52
CA LEU A 61 -2.37 12.86 16.29
C LEU A 61 -1.39 13.19 15.16
N ASP A 62 -1.51 12.49 14.03
CA ASP A 62 -0.84 12.84 12.78
C ASP A 62 -1.88 13.09 11.68
N PRO A 63 -2.22 14.36 11.37
CA PRO A 63 -3.24 14.71 10.40
C PRO A 63 -2.77 14.61 8.93
N PHE A 64 -1.51 14.21 8.71
CA PHE A 64 -0.90 14.02 7.38
C PHE A 64 -0.07 12.74 7.37
N CYS A 65 -0.67 11.64 7.83
CA CYS A 65 0.08 10.46 8.24
C CYS A 65 0.80 9.74 7.10
N GLY A 66 0.35 9.90 5.84
CA GLY A 66 0.98 9.28 4.68
C GLY A 66 1.22 7.78 4.88
N CYS A 67 2.48 7.36 4.91
CA CYS A 67 2.89 5.97 5.16
C CYS A 67 2.78 5.48 6.62
N GLY A 68 2.27 6.33 7.53
CA GLY A 68 1.95 5.95 8.91
C GLY A 68 3.13 5.78 9.84
N THR A 69 4.29 6.40 9.60
CA THR A 69 5.44 6.25 10.52
C THR A 69 5.09 6.73 11.93
N ALA A 70 4.43 7.88 12.08
CA ALA A 70 4.09 8.41 13.41
C ALA A 70 3.15 7.48 14.17
N VAL A 71 2.14 6.98 13.45
CA VAL A 71 1.14 6.02 13.95
C VAL A 71 1.80 4.72 14.39
N ALA A 72 2.67 4.13 13.56
CA ALA A 72 3.36 2.88 13.91
C ALA A 72 4.33 3.04 15.09
N VAL A 73 5.01 4.19 15.20
CA VAL A 73 5.90 4.47 16.33
C VAL A 73 5.11 4.75 17.60
N ALA A 74 4.00 5.48 17.52
CA ALA A 74 3.11 5.71 18.66
C ALA A 74 2.60 4.38 19.23
N GLU A 75 2.12 3.48 18.37
CA GLU A 75 1.71 2.12 18.75
C GLU A 75 2.85 1.35 19.43
N LYS A 76 4.04 1.30 18.81
CA LYS A 76 5.23 0.63 19.37
C LYS A 76 5.59 1.11 20.76
N LEU A 77 5.36 2.39 21.03
CA LEU A 77 5.67 3.05 22.29
C LEU A 77 4.51 2.97 23.31
N GLY A 78 3.41 2.25 23.03
CA GLY A 78 2.28 2.15 23.96
C GLY A 78 1.46 3.45 24.07
N ARG A 79 1.44 4.27 23.01
CA ARG A 79 0.56 5.45 22.91
C ARG A 79 -0.67 5.10 22.08
N ARG A 80 -1.79 5.75 22.39
CA ARG A 80 -2.94 5.80 21.48
C ARG A 80 -2.61 6.70 20.31
N TRP A 81 -3.28 6.52 19.17
CA TRP A 81 -3.00 7.33 17.99
C TRP A 81 -4.23 7.59 17.13
N ILE A 82 -4.17 8.68 16.36
CA ILE A 82 -5.11 9.03 15.31
C ILE A 82 -4.28 9.44 14.09
N GLY A 83 -4.46 8.73 12.97
CA GLY A 83 -3.86 9.06 11.68
C GLY A 83 -4.92 9.54 10.71
N ILE A 84 -4.67 10.65 10.02
CA ILE A 84 -5.56 11.17 8.97
C ILE A 84 -4.74 11.38 7.70
N ASP A 85 -5.31 10.97 6.57
CA ASP A 85 -4.81 11.31 5.24
C ASP A 85 -6.00 11.45 4.29
N ILE A 86 -5.87 12.33 3.30
CA ILE A 86 -6.91 12.56 2.29
C ILE A 86 -7.02 11.41 1.27
N THR A 87 -5.97 10.58 1.15
CA THR A 87 -5.89 9.54 0.13
C THR A 87 -6.19 8.16 0.70
N HIS A 88 -7.09 7.41 0.05
CA HIS A 88 -7.34 6.02 0.43
C HIS A 88 -6.11 5.13 0.29
N LEU A 89 -5.18 5.50 -0.60
CA LEU A 89 -3.90 4.81 -0.76
C LEU A 89 -3.05 4.91 0.52
N ALA A 90 -2.90 6.10 1.10
CA ALA A 90 -2.16 6.27 2.35
C ALA A 90 -2.78 5.45 3.48
N ILE A 91 -4.12 5.49 3.60
CA ILE A 91 -4.83 4.68 4.59
C ILE A 91 -4.56 3.18 4.40
N ALA A 92 -4.55 2.68 3.16
CA ALA A 92 -4.20 1.29 2.89
C ALA A 92 -2.76 0.94 3.31
N VAL A 93 -1.79 1.83 3.04
CA VAL A 93 -0.39 1.67 3.49
C VAL A 93 -0.33 1.55 5.01
N VAL A 94 -1.03 2.43 5.73
CA VAL A 94 -1.07 2.46 7.19
C VAL A 94 -1.66 1.15 7.72
N LYS A 95 -2.79 0.69 7.16
CA LYS A 95 -3.45 -0.57 7.54
C LYS A 95 -2.51 -1.76 7.40
N GLU A 96 -1.84 -1.88 6.26
CA GLU A 96 -0.90 -2.96 5.99
C GLU A 96 0.31 -2.91 6.93
N ARG A 97 0.91 -1.73 7.10
CA ARG A 97 2.06 -1.54 8.00
C ARG A 97 1.72 -1.94 9.43
N LEU A 98 0.56 -1.50 9.93
CA LEU A 98 0.12 -1.80 11.30
C LEU A 98 -0.11 -3.29 11.48
N LYS A 99 -0.88 -3.94 10.59
CA LYS A 99 -1.12 -5.39 10.67
C LYS A 99 0.16 -6.21 10.55
N ARG A 100 1.11 -5.77 9.71
CA ARG A 100 2.40 -6.43 9.55
C ARG A 100 3.26 -6.34 10.81
N ASN A 101 3.32 -5.16 11.42
CA ASN A 101 4.20 -4.92 12.57
C ASN A 101 3.56 -5.36 13.90
N PHE A 102 2.22 -5.36 13.96
CA PHE A 102 1.41 -5.65 15.14
C PHE A 102 0.23 -6.56 14.73
N PRO A 103 0.44 -7.88 14.62
CA PRO A 103 -0.60 -8.79 14.09
C PRO A 103 -1.94 -8.75 14.83
N GLU A 104 -1.91 -8.48 16.14
CA GLU A 104 -3.09 -8.43 17.02
C GLU A 104 -3.72 -7.02 17.12
N ILE A 105 -3.24 -6.04 16.35
CA ILE A 105 -3.71 -4.66 16.47
C ILE A 105 -5.17 -4.52 16.05
N GLN A 106 -5.92 -3.78 16.84
CA GLN A 106 -7.29 -3.40 16.53
C GLN A 106 -7.36 -1.89 16.30
N PHE A 107 -7.92 -1.49 15.16
CA PHE A 107 -8.15 -0.08 14.84
C PHE A 107 -9.40 0.09 13.99
N LYS A 108 -10.01 1.26 14.07
CA LYS A 108 -11.17 1.65 13.27
C LYS A 108 -10.75 2.56 12.13
N VAL A 109 -11.18 2.23 10.92
CA VAL A 109 -11.05 3.13 9.76
C VAL A 109 -12.36 3.88 9.57
N VAL A 110 -12.26 5.19 9.41
CA VAL A 110 -13.39 6.11 9.18
C VAL A 110 -13.18 6.79 7.83
N GLY A 111 -14.25 6.88 7.03
CA GLY A 111 -14.22 7.58 5.74
C GLY A 111 -13.95 6.69 4.51
N GLU A 112 -13.68 5.38 4.68
CA GLU A 112 -13.64 4.44 3.55
C GLU A 112 -15.05 3.90 3.22
N PRO A 113 -15.38 3.69 1.92
CA PRO A 113 -16.59 2.97 1.55
C PRO A 113 -16.63 1.58 2.17
N LYS A 114 -17.79 1.20 2.72
CA LYS A 114 -18.03 -0.10 3.37
C LYS A 114 -19.01 -0.98 2.62
N ASP A 115 -19.68 -0.41 1.63
CA ASP A 115 -20.71 -1.04 0.83
C ASP A 115 -20.70 -0.48 -0.60
N LEU A 116 -21.52 -1.09 -1.46
CA LEU A 116 -21.63 -0.71 -2.86
C LEU A 116 -22.17 0.72 -3.03
N ALA A 117 -23.04 1.18 -2.14
CA ALA A 117 -23.60 2.53 -2.18
C ALA A 117 -22.52 3.60 -1.96
N GLY A 118 -21.69 3.41 -0.92
CA GLY A 118 -20.54 4.25 -0.65
C GLY A 118 -19.50 4.20 -1.77
N ALA A 119 -19.27 3.02 -2.37
CA ALA A 119 -18.36 2.87 -3.49
C ALA A 119 -18.82 3.67 -4.73
N LYS A 120 -20.13 3.60 -5.04
CA LYS A 120 -20.75 4.41 -6.11
C LYS A 120 -20.67 5.90 -5.80
N ALA A 121 -20.96 6.32 -4.56
CA ALA A 121 -20.85 7.71 -4.15
C ALA A 121 -19.41 8.24 -4.33
N LEU A 122 -18.40 7.47 -3.91
CA LEU A 122 -16.99 7.84 -4.10
C LEU A 122 -16.63 7.96 -5.58
N ALA A 123 -17.11 7.03 -6.43
CA ALA A 123 -16.88 7.07 -7.87
C ALA A 123 -17.46 8.31 -8.54
N THR A 124 -18.64 8.77 -8.10
CA THR A 124 -19.28 9.99 -8.59
C THR A 124 -18.57 11.25 -8.11
N GLN A 125 -18.17 11.29 -6.84
CA GLN A 125 -17.52 12.47 -6.24
C GLN A 125 -16.09 12.67 -6.75
N ASN A 126 -15.29 11.60 -6.80
CA ASN A 126 -13.89 11.68 -7.20
C ASN A 126 -13.41 10.35 -7.80
N ARG A 127 -13.42 10.29 -9.14
CA ARG A 127 -12.97 9.13 -9.90
C ARG A 127 -11.56 8.66 -9.53
N TYR A 128 -10.61 9.56 -9.27
CA TYR A 128 -9.25 9.17 -8.93
C TYR A 128 -9.14 8.54 -7.55
N GLN A 129 -9.86 9.10 -6.56
CA GLN A 129 -9.94 8.51 -5.22
C GLN A 129 -10.61 7.14 -5.26
N PHE A 130 -11.67 6.99 -6.06
CA PHE A 130 -12.30 5.70 -6.30
C PHE A 130 -11.33 4.69 -6.91
N GLN A 131 -10.56 5.07 -7.93
CA GLN A 131 -9.57 4.18 -8.56
C GLN A 131 -8.51 3.74 -7.56
N TRP A 132 -7.91 4.67 -6.80
CA TRP A 132 -6.89 4.33 -5.80
C TRP A 132 -7.45 3.48 -4.66
N TRP A 133 -8.68 3.75 -4.23
CA TRP A 133 -9.38 2.94 -3.26
C TRP A 133 -9.66 1.53 -3.79
N ALA A 134 -10.18 1.38 -5.01
CA ALA A 134 -10.45 0.08 -5.60
C ALA A 134 -9.16 -0.75 -5.78
N LEU A 135 -8.05 -0.12 -6.20
CA LEU A 135 -6.75 -0.78 -6.26
C LEU A 135 -6.29 -1.30 -4.89
N SER A 136 -6.57 -0.57 -3.81
CA SER A 136 -6.15 -0.97 -2.48
C SER A 136 -6.89 -2.20 -1.96
N LEU A 137 -8.13 -2.44 -2.42
CA LEU A 137 -8.89 -3.66 -2.08
C LEU A 137 -8.19 -4.93 -2.53
N VAL A 138 -7.56 -4.90 -3.71
CA VAL A 138 -6.80 -6.05 -4.25
C VAL A 138 -5.31 -5.99 -3.89
N GLY A 139 -4.85 -4.92 -3.25
CA GLY A 139 -3.45 -4.71 -2.94
C GLY A 139 -2.58 -4.35 -4.16
N ALA A 140 -3.16 -3.68 -5.14
CA ALA A 140 -2.44 -3.17 -6.30
C ALA A 140 -1.84 -1.78 -6.05
N ARG A 141 -0.73 -1.48 -6.72
CA ARG A 141 -0.06 -0.19 -6.67
C ARG A 141 -0.54 0.73 -7.78
N PRO A 142 -0.86 1.99 -7.50
CA PRO A 142 -1.29 2.93 -8.53
C PRO A 142 -0.18 3.23 -9.54
N TYR A 143 -0.55 3.24 -10.81
CA TYR A 143 0.34 3.64 -11.90
C TYR A 143 0.56 5.17 -11.85
N GLY A 144 1.82 5.61 -11.93
CA GLY A 144 2.17 7.04 -11.89
C GLY A 144 2.17 7.70 -10.50
N GLY A 145 1.85 6.98 -9.41
CA GLY A 145 1.82 7.52 -8.04
C GLY A 145 3.19 7.71 -7.35
N GLY A 146 4.28 7.24 -7.96
CA GLY A 146 5.65 7.38 -7.44
C GLY A 146 6.29 8.68 -7.91
N GLY A 147 6.33 9.70 -7.04
CA GLY A 147 6.70 11.09 -7.37
C GLY A 147 7.99 11.32 -8.15
N LYS A 148 7.91 11.30 -9.49
CA LYS A 148 8.68 12.23 -10.32
C LYS A 148 7.96 13.58 -10.34
N LYS A 149 8.23 14.42 -9.32
CA LYS A 149 8.21 15.88 -9.54
C LYS A 149 9.40 16.19 -10.44
N GLY A 150 9.21 16.03 -11.74
CA GLY A 150 10.24 16.20 -12.74
C GLY A 150 9.58 16.26 -14.10
N LYS A 151 9.43 17.49 -14.59
CA LYS A 151 8.60 17.95 -15.71
C LYS A 151 7.14 18.14 -15.30
N LYS A 152 6.59 19.31 -15.66
CA LYS A 152 5.17 19.49 -15.96
C LYS A 152 4.81 18.43 -17.02
N GLY A 153 4.58 17.21 -16.56
CA GLY A 153 4.38 16.03 -17.39
C GLY A 153 2.92 16.01 -17.73
N LYS A 154 2.62 16.26 -19.01
CA LYS A 154 1.30 16.15 -19.61
C LYS A 154 0.47 15.04 -18.94
N LYS A 155 -0.73 15.41 -18.44
CA LYS A 155 -1.91 14.52 -18.54
C LYS A 155 -1.86 13.92 -19.95
N GLY A 156 -1.50 12.65 -20.11
CA GLY A 156 -1.00 12.19 -21.41
C GLY A 156 -1.08 10.68 -21.59
N ALA A 157 -2.04 10.29 -22.44
CA ALA A 157 -2.46 8.97 -22.90
C ALA A 157 -3.23 8.12 -21.87
N ASP A 158 -4.47 7.76 -22.24
CA ASP A 158 -5.26 6.71 -21.61
C ASP A 158 -4.54 5.38 -21.87
N THR A 159 -3.59 5.02 -20.99
CA THR A 159 -2.75 3.81 -21.18
C THR A 159 -3.53 2.53 -20.88
N GLY A 160 -4.76 2.65 -20.36
CA GLY A 160 -5.57 1.53 -19.88
C GLY A 160 -5.08 0.94 -18.55
N ILE A 161 -4.09 1.55 -17.90
CA ILE A 161 -3.47 1.05 -16.66
C ILE A 161 -3.81 1.98 -15.50
N ASP A 162 -4.52 1.46 -14.50
CA ASP A 162 -4.75 2.16 -13.24
C ASP A 162 -3.74 1.75 -12.17
N GLY A 163 -3.28 0.49 -12.21
CA GLY A 163 -2.26 -0.01 -11.29
C GLY A 163 -1.58 -1.30 -11.72
N PHE A 164 -0.64 -1.73 -10.89
CA PHE A 164 0.05 -3.01 -11.00
C PHE A 164 -0.10 -3.82 -9.71
N TYR A 165 -0.46 -5.08 -9.87
CA TYR A 165 -0.41 -6.07 -8.81
C TYR A 165 0.87 -6.89 -8.96
N TYR A 166 1.60 -7.12 -7.87
CA TYR A 166 2.88 -7.84 -7.90
C TYR A 166 2.76 -9.15 -7.14
N PHE A 167 3.40 -10.18 -7.68
CA PHE A 167 3.42 -11.51 -7.08
C PHE A 167 4.76 -12.20 -7.29
N ASN A 168 5.04 -13.23 -6.48
CA ASN A 168 6.22 -14.06 -6.63
C ASN A 168 5.88 -15.37 -7.34
N ASP A 169 6.68 -15.73 -8.33
CA ASP A 169 6.63 -17.02 -9.00
C ASP A 169 8.05 -17.61 -9.04
N GLY A 170 8.26 -18.72 -8.34
CA GLY A 170 9.55 -19.43 -8.33
C GLY A 170 10.73 -18.57 -7.88
N GLY A 171 10.52 -17.59 -6.99
CA GLY A 171 11.55 -16.63 -6.56
C GLY A 171 11.65 -15.37 -7.44
N THR A 172 10.93 -15.31 -8.56
CA THR A 172 10.93 -14.14 -9.47
C THR A 172 9.71 -13.26 -9.20
N THR A 173 9.90 -11.94 -9.10
CA THR A 173 8.77 -11.00 -9.06
C THR A 173 8.17 -10.85 -10.44
N LYS A 174 6.88 -11.15 -10.56
CA LYS A 174 6.05 -10.95 -11.74
C LYS A 174 4.95 -9.91 -11.46
N LYS A 175 4.25 -9.47 -12.50
CA LYS A 175 3.24 -8.41 -12.40
C LYS A 175 1.97 -8.73 -13.19
N ALA A 176 0.86 -8.23 -12.69
CA ALA A 176 -0.43 -8.15 -13.37
C ALA A 176 -0.84 -6.68 -13.56
N VAL A 177 -1.47 -6.37 -14.69
CA VAL A 177 -2.08 -5.05 -14.94
C VAL A 177 -3.42 -4.98 -14.23
N VAL A 178 -3.74 -3.85 -13.61
CA VAL A 178 -5.06 -3.62 -13.01
C VAL A 178 -5.74 -2.43 -13.69
N SER A 179 -6.97 -2.63 -14.13
CA SER A 179 -7.84 -1.60 -14.70
C SER A 179 -9.11 -1.49 -13.87
N VAL A 180 -9.55 -0.27 -13.60
CA VAL A 180 -10.69 0.05 -12.74
C VAL A 180 -11.71 0.88 -13.53
N LYS A 181 -12.96 0.39 -13.62
CA LYS A 181 -14.06 1.08 -14.30
C LYS A 181 -15.26 1.28 -13.38
N SER A 182 -15.71 2.52 -13.25
CA SER A 182 -16.88 2.88 -12.44
C SER A 182 -18.23 2.74 -13.15
N GLY A 183 -18.26 2.41 -14.45
CA GLY A 183 -19.47 2.12 -15.21
C GLY A 183 -19.22 1.98 -16.71
N LYS A 184 -20.27 1.63 -17.47
CA LYS A 184 -20.21 1.37 -18.93
C LYS A 184 -19.20 0.28 -19.28
N VAL A 185 -19.30 -0.87 -18.60
CA VAL A 185 -18.41 -2.00 -18.84
C VAL A 185 -18.94 -2.92 -19.93
N GLY A 186 -18.02 -3.48 -20.71
CA GLY A 186 -18.33 -4.36 -21.83
C GLY A 186 -17.08 -5.09 -22.33
N VAL A 187 -17.28 -5.86 -23.40
CA VAL A 187 -16.24 -6.71 -24.00
C VAL A 187 -15.05 -5.89 -24.50
N SER A 188 -15.27 -4.65 -24.96
CA SER A 188 -14.20 -3.78 -25.46
C SER A 188 -13.16 -3.47 -24.40
N GLN A 189 -13.57 -3.24 -23.15
CA GLN A 189 -12.63 -2.98 -22.05
C GLN A 189 -11.82 -4.23 -21.68
N ILE A 190 -12.40 -5.42 -21.80
CA ILE A 190 -11.67 -6.68 -21.57
C ILE A 190 -10.61 -6.89 -22.66
N ARG A 191 -10.95 -6.61 -23.93
CA ARG A 191 -9.98 -6.64 -25.05
C ARG A 191 -8.86 -5.63 -24.86
N GLU A 192 -9.21 -4.43 -24.45
CA GLU A 192 -8.24 -3.37 -24.15
C GLU A 192 -7.29 -3.82 -23.04
N LEU A 193 -7.82 -4.37 -21.94
CA LEU A 193 -7.00 -4.91 -20.86
C LEU A 193 -6.06 -6.02 -21.36
N ASN A 194 -6.55 -6.98 -22.15
CA ASN A 194 -5.71 -8.05 -22.70
C ASN A 194 -4.57 -7.50 -23.57
N ALA A 195 -4.86 -6.50 -24.42
CA ALA A 195 -3.84 -5.85 -25.23
C ALA A 195 -2.80 -5.11 -24.38
N VAL A 196 -3.23 -4.49 -23.27
CA VAL A 196 -2.34 -3.84 -22.31
C VAL A 196 -1.46 -4.85 -21.57
N VAL A 197 -2.01 -6.00 -21.16
CA VAL A 197 -1.26 -7.08 -20.52
C VAL A 197 -0.08 -7.51 -21.39
N GLU A 198 -0.33 -7.76 -22.68
CA GLU A 198 0.71 -8.14 -23.64
C GLU A 198 1.72 -7.00 -23.87
N ARG A 199 1.23 -5.76 -24.09
CA ARG A 199 2.09 -4.57 -24.29
C ARG A 199 3.03 -4.33 -23.13
N GLU A 200 2.55 -4.48 -21.90
CA GLU A 200 3.32 -4.25 -20.68
C GLU A 200 4.15 -5.47 -20.26
N LYS A 201 4.08 -6.59 -20.99
CA LYS A 201 4.67 -7.89 -20.62
C LYS A 201 4.28 -8.29 -19.19
N ALA A 202 3.02 -8.09 -18.85
CA ALA A 202 2.43 -8.60 -17.62
C ALA A 202 1.94 -10.02 -17.86
N GLU A 203 1.88 -10.82 -16.81
CA GLU A 203 1.44 -12.22 -16.90
C GLU A 203 -0.08 -12.35 -16.87
N MET A 204 -0.73 -11.37 -16.23
CA MET A 204 -2.16 -11.39 -15.94
C MET A 204 -2.75 -9.97 -15.99
N GLY A 205 -4.07 -9.88 -16.07
CA GLY A 205 -4.86 -8.66 -16.06
C GLY A 205 -6.07 -8.78 -15.13
N PHE A 206 -6.23 -7.81 -14.24
CA PHE A 206 -7.36 -7.73 -13.30
C PHE A 206 -8.25 -6.54 -13.65
N PHE A 207 -9.53 -6.82 -13.90
CA PHE A 207 -10.53 -5.82 -14.21
C PHE A 207 -11.46 -5.62 -13.01
N LEU A 208 -11.41 -4.44 -12.38
CA LEU A 208 -12.24 -4.09 -11.24
C LEU A 208 -13.40 -3.21 -11.68
N THR A 209 -14.62 -3.52 -11.25
CA THR A 209 -15.81 -2.77 -11.67
C THR A 209 -16.91 -2.66 -10.61
N LEU A 210 -17.71 -1.59 -10.69
CA LEU A 210 -18.95 -1.44 -9.91
C LEU A 210 -20.14 -2.21 -10.49
N GLU A 211 -20.11 -2.52 -11.78
CA GLU A 211 -21.21 -3.16 -12.50
C GLU A 211 -20.92 -4.67 -12.64
N PRO A 212 -21.95 -5.53 -12.54
CA PRO A 212 -21.77 -6.96 -12.80
C PRO A 212 -21.17 -7.24 -14.18
N ALA A 213 -20.25 -8.19 -14.26
CA ALA A 213 -19.67 -8.62 -15.53
C ALA A 213 -20.73 -9.34 -16.37
N THR A 214 -20.89 -8.91 -17.63
CA THR A 214 -21.78 -9.60 -18.56
C THR A 214 -21.17 -10.93 -19.00
N ARG A 215 -22.01 -11.91 -19.37
CA ARG A 215 -21.54 -13.21 -19.88
C ARG A 215 -20.53 -13.08 -21.04
N PRO A 216 -20.74 -12.20 -22.05
CA PRO A 216 -19.73 -11.98 -23.10
C PRO A 216 -18.38 -11.48 -22.58
N MET A 217 -18.35 -10.70 -21.50
CA MET A 217 -17.09 -10.26 -20.89
C MET A 217 -16.34 -11.42 -20.26
N ILE A 218 -17.05 -12.31 -19.57
CA ILE A 218 -16.47 -13.50 -18.92
C ILE A 218 -15.92 -14.44 -19.99
N GLU A 219 -16.67 -14.67 -21.06
CA GLU A 219 -16.23 -15.47 -22.21
C GLU A 219 -14.99 -14.87 -22.88
N GLU A 220 -14.94 -13.55 -23.04
CA GLU A 220 -13.77 -12.87 -23.61
C GLU A 220 -12.54 -12.95 -22.69
N ALA A 221 -12.72 -12.84 -21.38
CA ALA A 221 -11.64 -13.00 -20.42
C ALA A 221 -11.06 -14.43 -20.48
N ALA A 222 -11.93 -15.45 -20.56
CA ALA A 222 -11.53 -16.86 -20.65
C ALA A 222 -10.72 -17.19 -21.91
N LYS A 223 -10.97 -16.50 -23.04
CA LYS A 223 -10.18 -16.67 -24.28
C LYS A 223 -8.71 -16.31 -24.13
N ASN A 224 -8.35 -15.48 -23.14
CA ASN A 224 -6.96 -15.12 -22.88
C ASN A 224 -6.15 -16.28 -22.25
N GLY A 225 -6.83 -17.37 -21.89
CA GLY A 225 -6.21 -18.59 -21.37
C GLY A 225 -5.65 -18.44 -19.96
N ASP A 226 -4.75 -19.35 -19.61
CA ASP A 226 -4.17 -19.44 -18.27
C ASP A 226 -2.69 -19.04 -18.28
N PHE A 227 -2.28 -18.33 -17.24
CA PHE A 227 -0.91 -18.24 -16.79
C PHE A 227 -0.54 -19.53 -16.05
N LYS A 228 0.67 -20.06 -16.31
CA LYS A 228 1.22 -21.20 -15.58
C LYS A 228 2.39 -20.73 -14.73
N ASP A 229 2.34 -21.00 -13.44
CA ASP A 229 3.48 -20.73 -12.56
C ASP A 229 4.62 -21.74 -12.76
N SER A 230 5.74 -21.49 -12.10
CA SER A 230 6.94 -22.35 -12.14
C SER A 230 6.70 -23.74 -11.56
N PHE A 231 5.60 -23.95 -10.84
CA PHE A 231 5.21 -25.22 -10.25
C PHE A 231 4.14 -25.95 -11.08
N GLY A 232 3.68 -25.36 -12.18
CA GLY A 232 2.69 -25.93 -13.09
C GLY A 232 1.23 -25.64 -12.73
N SER A 233 0.96 -24.87 -11.67
CA SER A 233 -0.39 -24.43 -11.32
C SER A 233 -0.90 -23.42 -12.35
N LYS A 234 -2.20 -23.45 -12.63
CA LYS A 234 -2.85 -22.60 -13.64
C LYS A 234 -3.68 -21.52 -12.97
N TYR A 235 -3.59 -20.31 -13.52
CA TYR A 235 -4.34 -19.15 -13.07
C TYR A 235 -4.94 -18.44 -14.29
N PRO A 236 -6.21 -18.03 -14.29
CA PRO A 236 -6.78 -17.33 -15.43
C PRO A 236 -6.02 -16.03 -15.71
N LYS A 237 -5.54 -15.84 -16.95
CA LYS A 237 -4.77 -14.63 -17.31
C LYS A 237 -5.59 -13.36 -17.12
N THR A 238 -6.88 -13.41 -17.42
CA THR A 238 -7.77 -12.26 -17.26
C THR A 238 -8.86 -12.58 -16.25
N GLN A 239 -8.92 -11.81 -15.17
CA GLN A 239 -9.88 -11.99 -14.08
C GLN A 239 -10.69 -10.72 -13.89
N ILE A 240 -11.99 -10.90 -13.66
CA ILE A 240 -12.94 -9.80 -13.46
C ILE A 240 -13.46 -9.86 -12.03
N PHE A 241 -13.46 -8.70 -11.37
CA PHE A 241 -13.93 -8.55 -9.99
C PHE A 241 -14.90 -7.38 -9.91
N THR A 242 -16.07 -7.66 -9.34
CA THR A 242 -16.96 -6.60 -8.88
C THR A 242 -16.52 -6.10 -7.51
N ILE A 243 -16.78 -4.83 -7.20
CA ILE A 243 -16.51 -4.28 -5.87
C ILE A 243 -17.27 -5.07 -4.78
N GLU A 244 -18.46 -5.57 -5.08
CA GLU A 244 -19.25 -6.41 -4.16
C GLU A 244 -18.55 -7.74 -3.85
N GLU A 245 -18.01 -8.42 -4.86
CA GLU A 245 -17.24 -9.65 -4.63
C GLU A 245 -15.98 -9.39 -3.78
N LEU A 246 -15.29 -8.27 -4.02
CA LEU A 246 -14.13 -7.87 -3.20
C LEU A 246 -14.55 -7.63 -1.74
N PHE A 247 -15.72 -7.05 -1.48
CA PHE A 247 -16.25 -6.91 -0.12
C PHE A 247 -16.59 -8.25 0.53
N SER A 248 -17.00 -9.26 -0.25
CA SER A 248 -17.20 -10.63 0.25
C SER A 248 -15.90 -11.42 0.50
N GLY A 249 -14.74 -10.80 0.25
CA GLY A 249 -13.43 -11.42 0.46
C GLY A 249 -12.88 -12.17 -0.75
N LYS A 250 -13.45 -12.00 -1.95
CA LYS A 250 -12.85 -12.52 -3.18
C LYS A 250 -11.53 -11.78 -3.43
N GLU A 251 -10.46 -12.53 -3.68
CA GLU A 251 -9.14 -11.98 -4.00
C GLU A 251 -8.70 -12.40 -5.41
N PRO A 252 -7.74 -11.68 -6.03
CA PRO A 252 -7.12 -12.14 -7.25
C PRO A 252 -6.44 -13.50 -7.09
N ASP A 253 -6.76 -14.42 -7.99
CA ASP A 253 -6.14 -15.74 -8.03
C ASP A 253 -4.79 -15.62 -8.72
N ALA A 254 -3.71 -15.53 -7.93
CA ALA A 254 -2.35 -15.41 -8.42
C ALA A 254 -1.38 -16.09 -7.44
N PRO A 255 -0.20 -16.56 -7.90
CA PRO A 255 0.82 -17.09 -7.02
C PRO A 255 1.20 -16.10 -5.92
N GLN A 256 1.62 -16.58 -4.76
CA GLN A 256 2.22 -15.84 -3.64
C GLN A 256 2.17 -14.29 -3.76
N LYS A 257 1.04 -13.71 -3.35
CA LYS A 257 0.80 -12.26 -3.32
C LYS A 257 1.94 -11.53 -2.63
N LEU A 258 2.49 -10.50 -3.29
CA LEU A 258 3.45 -9.63 -2.64
C LEU A 258 2.73 -8.47 -1.93
N PRO A 259 3.19 -8.09 -0.73
CA PRO A 259 2.69 -6.92 -0.04
C PRO A 259 2.67 -5.67 -0.94
N VAL A 260 1.62 -4.85 -0.82
CA VAL A 260 1.37 -3.65 -1.65
C VAL A 260 2.54 -2.68 -1.56
N PHE A 261 3.42 -2.83 -0.56
CA PHE A 261 4.57 -1.98 -0.34
C PHE A 261 5.89 -2.76 -0.10
N SER A 262 6.03 -4.03 -0.53
CA SER A 262 7.34 -4.69 -0.57
C SER A 262 7.94 -4.67 -1.98
N LEU A 263 9.08 -4.00 -2.20
CA LEU A 263 9.83 -4.09 -3.49
C LEU A 263 11.08 -4.98 -3.45
N ASN A 264 11.40 -5.62 -2.32
CA ASN A 264 12.61 -6.44 -2.23
C ASN A 264 12.27 -7.90 -1.92
N THR A 265 12.10 -8.71 -2.97
CA THR A 265 11.85 -10.16 -2.94
C THR A 265 13.02 -11.04 -2.50
N THR A 266 14.05 -10.51 -1.84
CA THR A 266 15.14 -11.37 -1.32
C THR A 266 14.93 -11.80 0.13
N ALA A 267 13.98 -11.21 0.87
CA ALA A 267 13.87 -11.41 2.32
C ALA A 267 12.73 -12.35 2.78
N CYS A 268 11.76 -12.69 1.91
CA CYS A 268 10.63 -13.54 2.34
C CYS A 268 11.02 -15.02 2.56
N ASN A 269 12.16 -15.47 2.05
CA ASN A 269 12.61 -16.86 2.23
C ASN A 269 13.37 -17.11 3.55
N ALA A 270 13.71 -16.07 4.33
CA ALA A 270 14.49 -16.24 5.56
C ALA A 270 13.65 -16.32 6.84
N ALA A 271 12.37 -15.94 6.81
CA ALA A 271 11.50 -15.95 7.99
C ALA A 271 10.77 -17.28 8.23
N ALA A 272 10.80 -18.21 7.26
CA ALA A 272 10.06 -19.47 7.31
C ALA A 272 10.91 -20.71 7.68
N SER A 273 12.24 -20.58 7.84
CA SER A 273 13.15 -21.74 7.98
C SER A 273 14.07 -21.71 9.21
N GLY A 274 13.71 -21.00 10.28
CA GLY A 274 14.62 -20.78 11.42
C GLY A 274 13.97 -20.87 12.80
N ARG A 275 13.28 -21.98 13.10
CA ARG A 275 13.14 -22.45 14.49
C ARG A 275 13.68 -23.87 14.56
N LYS A 276 14.91 -23.99 15.03
CA LYS A 276 15.41 -25.10 15.85
C LYS A 276 16.19 -24.49 16.98
#